data_AF-A0AAD9NHG8-F1
#
_entry.id   AF-A0AAD9NHG8-F1
#
_cell.length_a   1.000
_cell.length_b   1.000
_cell.length_c   1.000
_cell.angle_alpha   90.00
_cell.angle_beta   90.00
_cell.angle_gamma   90.00
#
_symmetry.space_group_name_H-M   'P 1'
#
loop_
_entity.id
_entity.type
_entity.pdbx_description
1 polymer ?
#
loop_
_entity_poly.entity_id
_entity_poly.type
_entity_poly.pdbx_seq_one_letter_code
_entity_poly.pdbx_strand_id
1 'polypeptide(L)'
;MLTYFCKLTIFPEKLDELTRVSKDPRYDNPKLGKLAKLIVDKYKTKPDMRAIIFCKTREMTMALQEWIKETPELVILNPNRLVGANAPAEKGGMTQHKQEDVLAYFKGGIHKVIIATSVAEEGLDVSKCNLVIRYEYVTNEIAMVQARGRGRAEDSDYIVMGDHRRGAIQKEELNKIRECMMNKAILTVKQMPHEKRENEIVKIQKEAIIERKMNEVGKRLKAKSRPRESPDIWELRCEKCDEIGCLATDIRVFNNTHHMVLDDAFVDRVVIERHPNPKNIDDMVMTDKIFCKKCHTSWGIRVIFKGVKFCLIKISSFVIINVIRHSRDTYKKWKNAPFYVNDLTAEEMRDYSKNLTTREH
;
A
#
# COMPACT_ATOMS: atom_id res chain seq x y z
N MET A 1 -1.94 27.97 3.76
CA MET A 1 -2.42 28.87 4.83
C MET A 1 -3.51 28.20 5.70
N LEU A 2 -4.64 27.75 5.14
CA LEU A 2 -5.72 27.11 5.91
C LEU A 2 -5.30 25.90 6.76
N THR A 3 -4.46 25.01 6.23
CA THR A 3 -4.01 23.81 6.97
C THR A 3 -3.07 24.13 8.13
N TYR A 4 -2.30 25.23 8.02
CA TYR A 4 -1.43 25.71 9.10
C TYR A 4 -2.24 26.44 10.17
N PHE A 5 -3.20 27.27 9.76
CA PHE A 5 -4.13 27.94 10.68
C PHE A 5 -4.97 26.91 11.47
N CYS A 6 -5.52 25.90 10.79
CA CYS A 6 -6.28 24.86 11.48
C CYS A 6 -5.43 24.08 12.51
N LYS A 7 -4.14 23.83 12.22
CA LYS A 7 -3.23 23.15 13.14
C LYS A 7 -2.74 24.00 14.32
N LEU A 8 -2.53 25.30 14.11
CA LEU A 8 -1.89 26.17 15.11
C LEU A 8 -2.86 26.98 15.96
N THR A 9 -4.10 27.19 15.50
CA THR A 9 -5.12 27.96 16.24
C THR A 9 -6.35 27.12 16.55
N ILE A 10 -7.02 26.57 15.53
CA ILE A 10 -8.33 25.90 15.72
C ILE A 10 -8.20 24.61 16.54
N PHE A 11 -7.19 23.78 16.27
CA PHE A 11 -7.02 22.51 16.95
C PHE A 11 -6.70 22.68 18.45
N PRO A 12 -5.73 23.52 18.87
CA PRO A 12 -5.49 23.78 20.29
C PRO A 12 -6.72 24.29 21.03
N GLU A 13 -7.49 25.22 20.44
CA GLU A 13 -8.72 25.77 21.04
C GLU A 13 -9.78 24.70 21.34
N LYS A 14 -9.82 23.62 20.55
CA LYS A 14 -10.78 22.52 20.69
C LYS A 14 -10.21 21.28 21.37
N LEU A 15 -8.92 21.25 21.68
CA LEU A 15 -8.24 20.04 22.15
C LEU A 15 -8.82 19.54 23.48
N ASP A 16 -9.08 20.43 24.43
CA ASP A 16 -9.63 20.07 25.74
C ASP A 16 -11.06 19.53 25.63
N GLU A 17 -11.88 20.17 24.79
CA GLU A 17 -13.25 19.72 24.51
C GLU A 17 -13.26 18.33 23.87
N LEU A 18 -12.41 18.11 22.85
CA LEU A 18 -12.26 16.83 22.17
C LEU A 18 -11.77 15.73 23.11
N THR A 19 -10.79 16.05 23.96
CA THR A 19 -10.23 15.09 24.94
C THR A 19 -11.23 14.73 26.02
N ARG A 20 -12.05 15.68 26.45
CA ARG A 20 -13.13 15.43 27.42
C ARG A 20 -14.18 14.50 26.83
N VAL A 21 -14.63 14.75 25.60
CA VAL A 21 -15.63 13.92 24.93
C VAL A 21 -15.08 12.51 24.64
N SER A 22 -13.80 12.39 24.26
CA SER A 22 -13.21 11.08 23.95
C SER A 22 -13.06 10.15 25.16
N LYS A 23 -13.06 10.71 26.39
CA LYS A 23 -12.95 9.94 27.64
C LYS A 23 -14.30 9.65 28.29
N ASP A 24 -15.38 10.18 27.74
CA ASP A 24 -16.71 10.06 28.32
C ASP A 24 -17.39 8.76 27.85
N PRO A 25 -17.65 7.80 28.77
CA PRO A 25 -18.19 6.49 28.42
C PRO A 25 -19.55 6.54 27.73
N ARG A 26 -20.29 7.66 27.84
CA ARG A 26 -21.59 7.85 27.18
C ARG A 26 -21.47 7.85 25.65
N TYR A 27 -20.29 8.15 25.13
CA TYR A 27 -20.00 8.19 23.70
C TYR A 27 -19.19 6.97 23.23
N ASP A 28 -19.11 5.92 24.06
CA ASP A 28 -18.43 4.68 23.70
C ASP A 28 -19.00 4.06 22.42
N ASN A 29 -18.11 3.49 21.63
CA ASN A 29 -18.51 2.88 20.37
C ASN A 29 -19.24 1.54 20.63
N PRO A 30 -20.54 1.43 20.31
CA PRO A 30 -21.30 0.21 20.56
C PRO A 30 -20.79 -1.00 19.77
N LYS A 31 -20.05 -0.78 18.67
CA LYS A 31 -19.42 -1.88 17.90
C LYS A 31 -18.26 -2.49 18.67
N LEU A 32 -17.47 -1.68 19.38
CA LEU A 32 -16.37 -2.15 20.22
C LEU A 32 -16.92 -2.92 21.43
N GLY A 33 -17.98 -2.44 22.07
CA GLY A 33 -18.65 -3.18 23.15
C GLY A 33 -19.19 -4.55 22.69
N LYS A 34 -19.81 -4.63 21.51
CA LYS A 34 -20.23 -5.92 20.92
C LYS A 34 -19.06 -6.83 20.59
N LEU A 35 -17.95 -6.27 20.08
CA LEU A 35 -16.73 -7.00 19.76
C LEU A 35 -16.10 -7.58 21.02
N ALA A 36 -15.97 -6.78 22.09
CA ALA A 36 -15.46 -7.22 23.38
C ALA A 36 -16.29 -8.37 23.94
N LYS A 37 -17.62 -8.19 24.01
CA LYS A 37 -18.54 -9.24 24.48
C LYS A 37 -18.36 -10.55 23.70
N LEU A 38 -18.33 -10.47 22.37
CA LEU A 38 -18.16 -11.64 21.50
C LEU A 38 -16.86 -12.40 21.81
N ILE A 39 -15.76 -11.68 21.94
CA ILE A 39 -14.44 -12.27 22.20
C ILE A 39 -14.40 -12.86 23.62
N VAL A 40 -14.93 -12.16 24.63
CA VAL A 40 -14.98 -12.62 26.02
C VAL A 40 -15.82 -13.88 26.15
N ASP A 41 -17.00 -13.92 25.52
CA ASP A 41 -17.90 -15.07 25.59
C ASP A 41 -17.22 -16.31 24.99
N LYS A 42 -16.50 -16.17 23.87
CA LYS A 42 -15.71 -17.26 23.27
C LYS A 42 -14.48 -17.64 24.10
N TYR A 43 -13.83 -16.67 24.75
CA TYR A 43 -12.69 -16.94 25.63
C TYR A 43 -13.11 -17.74 26.87
N LYS A 44 -14.26 -17.41 27.46
CA LYS A 44 -14.80 -18.11 28.63
C LYS A 44 -15.14 -19.57 28.33
N THR A 45 -15.67 -19.86 27.14
CA THR A 45 -15.98 -21.24 26.73
C THR A 45 -14.73 -22.02 26.34
N LYS A 46 -13.74 -21.36 25.71
CA LYS A 46 -12.50 -21.99 25.25
C LYS A 46 -11.31 -21.07 25.54
N PRO A 47 -10.65 -21.19 26.71
CA PRO A 47 -9.51 -20.33 27.07
C PRO A 47 -8.31 -20.45 26.13
N ASP A 48 -8.19 -21.57 25.41
CA ASP A 48 -7.20 -21.74 24.35
C ASP A 48 -7.66 -21.25 22.97
N MET A 49 -8.75 -20.48 22.88
CA MET A 49 -9.19 -19.94 21.61
C MET A 49 -8.11 -19.07 20.96
N ARG A 50 -8.16 -19.01 19.63
CA ARG A 50 -7.41 -18.05 18.83
C ARG A 50 -8.36 -17.31 17.91
N ALA A 51 -8.23 -15.99 17.88
CA ALA A 51 -9.08 -15.13 17.07
C ALA A 51 -8.29 -14.28 16.08
N ILE A 52 -8.89 -14.04 14.93
CA ILE A 52 -8.38 -13.13 13.90
C ILE A 52 -9.44 -12.09 13.61
N ILE A 53 -9.07 -10.82 13.71
CA ILE A 53 -9.93 -9.67 13.42
C ILE A 53 -9.41 -9.00 12.14
N PHE A 54 -10.16 -9.17 11.05
CA PHE A 54 -9.88 -8.49 9.79
C PHE A 54 -10.50 -7.09 9.77
N CYS A 55 -9.71 -6.10 9.39
CA CYS A 55 -10.18 -4.73 9.20
C CYS A 55 -9.55 -4.08 7.95
N LYS A 56 -10.13 -2.97 7.51
CA LYS A 56 -9.81 -2.37 6.21
C LYS A 56 -8.42 -1.73 6.12
N THR A 57 -7.96 -1.08 7.19
CA THR A 57 -6.80 -0.19 7.16
C THR A 57 -5.80 -0.54 8.25
N ARG A 58 -4.53 -0.13 8.06
CA ARG A 58 -3.47 -0.38 9.03
C ARG A 58 -3.65 0.45 10.29
N GLU A 59 -4.17 1.66 10.14
CA GLU A 59 -4.49 2.55 11.25
C GLU A 59 -5.57 1.92 12.14
N MET A 60 -6.57 1.25 11.53
CA MET A 60 -7.58 0.51 12.29
C MET A 60 -6.95 -0.68 13.04
N THR A 61 -5.98 -1.38 12.45
CA THR A 61 -5.26 -2.44 13.18
C THR A 61 -4.49 -1.90 14.41
N MET A 62 -3.98 -0.66 14.35
CA MET A 62 -3.32 0.01 15.48
C MET A 62 -4.33 0.34 16.57
N ALA A 63 -5.40 1.04 16.20
CA ALA A 63 -6.44 1.47 17.13
C ALA A 63 -7.09 0.27 17.85
N LEU A 64 -7.41 -0.81 17.13
CA LEU A 64 -7.97 -2.02 17.74
C LEU A 64 -6.97 -2.73 18.66
N GLN A 65 -5.67 -2.73 18.34
CA GLN A 65 -4.67 -3.36 19.20
C GLN A 65 -4.54 -2.61 20.52
N GLU A 66 -4.46 -1.28 20.45
CA GLU A 66 -4.39 -0.40 21.62
C GLU A 66 -5.65 -0.51 22.47
N TRP A 67 -6.83 -0.43 21.85
CA TRP A 67 -8.10 -0.63 22.52
C TRP A 67 -8.20 -1.98 23.26
N ILE A 68 -7.78 -3.10 22.64
CA ILE A 68 -7.77 -4.42 23.32
C ILE A 68 -6.81 -4.44 24.51
N LYS A 69 -5.67 -3.74 24.43
CA LYS A 69 -4.69 -3.64 25.54
C LYS A 69 -5.19 -2.75 26.68
N GLU A 70 -6.04 -1.77 26.38
CA GLU A 70 -6.63 -0.87 27.37
C GLU A 70 -7.92 -1.42 27.98
N THR A 71 -8.56 -2.38 27.33
CA THR A 71 -9.81 -3.00 27.80
C THR A 71 -9.51 -4.10 28.82
N PRO A 72 -9.85 -3.93 30.11
CA PRO A 72 -9.43 -4.83 31.19
C PRO A 72 -9.76 -6.30 30.95
N GLU A 73 -10.95 -6.61 30.44
CA GLU A 73 -11.39 -7.99 30.18
C GLU A 73 -10.70 -8.67 28.98
N LEU A 74 -9.98 -7.91 28.14
CA LEU A 74 -9.32 -8.44 26.94
C LEU A 74 -7.78 -8.44 27.03
N VAL A 75 -7.18 -7.79 28.03
CA VAL A 75 -5.71 -7.66 28.16
C VAL A 75 -5.00 -9.01 28.13
N ILE A 76 -5.61 -10.03 28.75
CA ILE A 76 -5.09 -11.41 28.81
C ILE A 76 -4.91 -12.06 27.43
N LEU A 77 -5.56 -11.54 26.38
CA LEU A 77 -5.49 -12.08 25.03
C LEU A 77 -4.23 -11.66 24.28
N ASN A 78 -3.47 -10.69 24.81
CA ASN A 78 -2.20 -10.21 24.27
C ASN A 78 -2.23 -10.00 22.74
N PRO A 79 -2.96 -8.98 22.25
CA PRO A 79 -3.20 -8.78 20.83
C PRO A 79 -1.94 -8.36 20.07
N ASN A 80 -1.80 -8.85 18.83
CA ASN A 80 -0.77 -8.38 17.90
C ASN A 80 -1.33 -8.10 16.50
N ARG A 81 -0.58 -7.35 15.70
CA ARG A 81 -0.97 -6.90 14.37
C ARG A 81 -0.27 -7.70 13.29
N LEU A 82 -0.96 -7.84 12.15
CA LEU A 82 -0.42 -8.51 10.98
C LEU A 82 -0.84 -7.76 9.70
N VAL A 83 0.11 -7.05 9.11
CA VAL A 83 -0.14 -6.10 8.01
C VAL A 83 0.87 -6.30 6.89
N GLY A 84 0.47 -6.04 5.64
CA GLY A 84 1.33 -6.32 4.47
C GLY A 84 2.63 -5.50 4.43
N ALA A 85 3.63 -6.01 3.70
CA ALA A 85 4.97 -5.42 3.57
C ALA A 85 5.04 -4.18 2.65
N ASN A 86 3.98 -3.87 1.91
CA ASN A 86 3.97 -2.87 0.85
C ASN A 86 4.04 -1.40 1.31
N ALA A 87 4.40 -1.11 2.57
CA ALA A 87 4.80 0.25 2.91
C ALA A 87 5.88 0.28 4.02
N PRO A 88 6.56 1.42 4.18
CA PRO A 88 7.56 1.61 5.23
C PRO A 88 7.00 1.34 6.63
N ALA A 89 7.89 0.98 7.57
CA ALA A 89 7.54 0.77 8.97
C ALA A 89 6.89 2.02 9.60
N GLU A 90 7.36 3.22 9.22
CA GLU A 90 6.79 4.52 9.63
C GLU A 90 5.30 4.67 9.25
N LYS A 91 4.84 3.99 8.19
CA LYS A 91 3.43 3.94 7.76
C LYS A 91 2.73 2.65 8.19
N GLY A 92 3.19 2.08 9.30
CA GLY A 92 2.65 0.87 9.89
C GLY A 92 2.78 -0.38 9.02
N GLY A 93 3.77 -0.46 8.13
CA GLY A 93 4.08 -1.69 7.39
C GLY A 93 4.92 -2.67 8.21
N MET A 94 4.92 -3.95 7.79
CA MET A 94 5.60 -5.04 8.50
C MET A 94 6.45 -5.86 7.52
N THR A 95 7.70 -6.15 7.89
CA THR A 95 8.58 -7.02 7.09
C THR A 95 8.10 -8.47 7.16
N GLN A 96 8.40 -9.27 6.15
CA GLN A 96 8.04 -10.68 6.11
C GLN A 96 8.53 -11.46 7.34
N HIS A 97 9.78 -11.28 7.76
CA HIS A 97 10.33 -11.93 8.96
C HIS A 97 9.49 -11.64 10.22
N LYS A 98 9.14 -10.37 10.47
CA LYS A 98 8.26 -10.01 11.59
C LYS A 98 6.86 -10.64 11.46
N GLN A 99 6.33 -10.78 10.24
CA GLN A 99 5.03 -11.46 10.03
C GLN A 99 5.13 -12.94 10.44
N GLU A 100 6.22 -13.61 10.06
CA GLU A 100 6.52 -15.00 10.44
C GLU A 100 6.63 -15.15 11.96
N ASP A 101 7.33 -14.25 12.64
CA ASP A 101 7.44 -14.24 14.11
C ASP A 101 6.07 -14.13 14.77
N VAL A 102 5.24 -13.17 14.34
CA VAL A 102 3.89 -12.98 14.91
C VAL A 102 3.02 -14.22 14.70
N LEU A 103 3.13 -14.87 13.55
CA LEU A 103 2.41 -16.11 13.28
C LEU A 103 2.93 -17.27 14.15
N ALA A 104 4.24 -17.37 14.37
CA ALA A 104 4.82 -18.37 15.26
C ALA A 104 4.33 -18.17 16.70
N TYR A 105 4.35 -16.94 17.22
CA TYR A 105 3.84 -16.60 18.55
C TYR A 105 2.33 -16.83 18.69
N PHE A 106 1.56 -16.60 17.64
CA PHE A 106 0.13 -16.90 17.62
C PHE A 106 -0.15 -18.40 17.65
N LYS A 107 0.58 -19.20 16.86
CA LYS A 107 0.52 -20.67 16.88
C LYS A 107 0.93 -21.24 18.25
N GLY A 108 1.93 -20.61 18.89
CA GLY A 108 2.40 -20.94 20.24
C GLY A 108 1.49 -20.46 21.37
N GLY A 109 0.54 -19.57 21.09
CA GLY A 109 -0.44 -19.08 22.08
C GLY A 109 -0.02 -17.88 22.91
N ILE A 110 1.13 -17.30 22.62
CA ILE A 110 1.59 -16.06 23.23
C ILE A 110 0.66 -14.91 22.81
N HIS A 111 0.28 -14.86 21.55
CA HIS A 111 -0.79 -13.98 21.07
C HIS A 111 -2.06 -14.79 20.83
N LYS A 112 -3.17 -14.46 21.50
CA LYS A 112 -4.46 -15.12 21.27
C LYS A 112 -5.30 -14.41 20.22
N VAL A 113 -5.03 -13.12 19.97
CA VAL A 113 -5.73 -12.31 18.97
C VAL A 113 -4.73 -11.72 17.97
N ILE A 114 -4.98 -11.93 16.68
CA ILE A 114 -4.31 -11.20 15.59
C ILE A 114 -5.30 -10.20 14.97
N ILE A 115 -4.84 -8.99 14.71
CA ILE A 115 -5.60 -7.96 13.97
C ILE A 115 -4.92 -7.73 12.63
N ALA A 116 -5.63 -8.03 11.55
CA ALA A 116 -5.04 -8.11 10.22
C ALA A 116 -5.75 -7.24 9.18
N THR A 117 -5.00 -6.84 8.15
CA THR A 117 -5.54 -6.26 6.91
C THR A 117 -5.68 -7.33 5.82
N SER A 118 -6.44 -7.04 4.77
CA SER A 118 -6.64 -7.98 3.64
C SER A 118 -5.38 -8.39 2.89
N VAL A 119 -4.32 -7.58 2.94
CA VAL A 119 -3.02 -7.97 2.34
C VAL A 119 -2.40 -9.16 3.07
N ALA A 120 -2.83 -9.41 4.32
CA ALA A 120 -2.51 -10.62 5.06
C ALA A 120 -3.63 -11.67 4.96
N GLU A 121 -4.69 -11.53 4.14
CA GLU A 121 -5.70 -12.60 4.04
C GLU A 121 -5.21 -13.83 3.27
N GLU A 122 -4.30 -13.64 2.32
CA GLU A 122 -3.72 -14.70 1.47
C GLU A 122 -2.47 -15.31 2.12
N GLY A 123 -2.35 -16.64 2.07
CA GLY A 123 -1.16 -17.37 2.51
C GLY A 123 -0.98 -17.58 4.02
N LEU A 124 -1.85 -17.04 4.89
CA LEU A 124 -1.73 -17.29 6.33
C LEU A 124 -2.12 -18.71 6.71
N ASP A 125 -1.15 -19.45 7.25
CA ASP A 125 -1.40 -20.70 7.96
C ASP A 125 -1.73 -20.41 9.43
N VAL A 126 -3.02 -20.43 9.74
CA VAL A 126 -3.60 -20.15 11.06
C VAL A 126 -4.48 -21.32 11.50
N SER A 127 -3.98 -22.54 11.33
CA SER A 127 -4.66 -23.81 11.60
C SER A 127 -5.37 -23.91 12.96
N LYS A 128 -4.87 -23.22 14.00
CA LYS A 128 -5.46 -23.19 15.35
C LYS A 128 -6.52 -22.09 15.55
N CYS A 129 -6.91 -21.33 14.54
CA CYS A 129 -7.89 -20.26 14.67
C CYS A 129 -9.31 -20.82 14.86
N ASN A 130 -10.00 -20.34 15.90
CA ASN A 130 -11.39 -20.70 16.24
C ASN A 130 -12.37 -19.55 15.96
N LEU A 131 -11.91 -18.32 15.82
CA LEU A 131 -12.80 -17.17 15.69
C LEU A 131 -12.28 -16.21 14.63
N VAL A 132 -12.98 -16.12 13.50
CA VAL A 132 -12.68 -15.16 12.44
C VAL A 132 -13.74 -14.06 12.46
N ILE A 133 -13.30 -12.82 12.70
CA ILE A 133 -14.16 -11.64 12.76
C ILE A 133 -13.78 -10.69 11.63
N ARG A 134 -14.74 -10.27 10.81
CA ARG A 134 -14.57 -9.17 9.86
C ARG A 134 -15.20 -7.91 10.41
N TYR A 135 -14.37 -6.96 10.83
CA TYR A 135 -14.78 -5.72 11.45
C TYR A 135 -14.93 -4.59 10.41
N GLU A 136 -16.17 -4.24 10.10
CA GLU A 136 -16.59 -3.25 9.09
C GLU A 136 -15.97 -3.47 7.71
N TYR A 137 -15.64 -4.71 7.39
CA TYR A 137 -14.84 -5.04 6.23
C TYR A 137 -15.43 -6.19 5.42
N VAL A 138 -15.92 -5.89 4.21
CA VAL A 138 -16.45 -6.89 3.27
C VAL A 138 -15.94 -6.63 1.85
N THR A 139 -15.31 -7.63 1.27
CA THR A 139 -14.68 -7.62 -0.06
C THR A 139 -15.50 -8.43 -1.07
N ASN A 140 -14.90 -9.37 -1.78
CA ASN A 140 -15.54 -10.25 -2.75
C ASN A 140 -15.78 -11.64 -2.14
N GLU A 141 -16.51 -12.47 -2.86
CA GLU A 141 -16.82 -13.85 -2.50
C GLU A 141 -15.57 -14.73 -2.35
N ILE A 142 -14.51 -14.48 -3.10
CA ILE A 142 -13.24 -15.23 -2.99
C ILE A 142 -12.60 -14.98 -1.62
N ALA A 143 -12.43 -13.71 -1.25
CA ALA A 143 -11.84 -13.34 0.05
C ALA A 143 -12.75 -13.74 1.22
N MET A 144 -14.08 -13.74 1.05
CA MET A 144 -15.02 -14.30 2.02
C MET A 144 -14.74 -15.79 2.27
N VAL A 145 -14.66 -16.60 1.21
CA VAL A 145 -14.38 -18.04 1.31
C VAL A 145 -13.00 -18.29 1.91
N GLN A 146 -11.98 -17.53 1.49
CA GLN A 146 -10.63 -17.64 2.03
C GLN A 146 -10.58 -17.30 3.53
N ALA A 147 -11.22 -16.21 3.95
CA ALA A 147 -11.29 -15.80 5.35
C ALA A 147 -12.05 -16.83 6.20
N ARG A 148 -13.19 -17.34 5.71
CA ARG A 148 -13.94 -18.42 6.35
C ARG A 148 -13.08 -19.68 6.51
N GLY A 149 -12.29 -20.03 5.48
CA GLY A 149 -11.35 -21.16 5.51
C GLY A 149 -10.12 -20.98 6.42
N ARG A 150 -9.99 -19.86 7.13
CA ARG A 150 -8.98 -19.66 8.19
C ARG A 150 -9.44 -20.22 9.54
N GLY A 151 -10.76 -20.32 9.78
CA GLY A 151 -11.29 -21.14 10.86
C GLY A 151 -11.15 -22.60 10.50
N ARG A 152 -10.08 -23.25 10.97
CA ARG A 152 -9.79 -24.67 10.64
C ARG A 152 -9.85 -25.59 11.84
N ALA A 153 -9.88 -25.02 13.05
CA ALA A 153 -10.11 -25.80 14.25
C ALA A 153 -11.59 -26.20 14.34
N GLU A 154 -11.88 -27.33 14.98
CA GLU A 154 -13.25 -27.72 15.31
C GLU A 154 -13.98 -26.57 16.05
N ASP A 155 -15.24 -26.39 15.69
CA ASP A 155 -16.14 -25.32 16.15
C ASP A 155 -15.65 -23.90 15.86
N SER A 156 -15.06 -23.66 14.69
CA SER A 156 -14.67 -22.31 14.29
C SER A 156 -15.86 -21.44 13.88
N ASP A 157 -15.97 -20.23 14.42
CA ASP A 157 -16.95 -19.25 14.00
C ASP A 157 -16.38 -18.27 12.98
N TYR A 158 -17.23 -17.89 12.02
CA TYR A 158 -16.98 -16.80 11.09
C TYR A 158 -18.07 -15.74 11.26
N ILE A 159 -17.67 -14.53 11.67
CA ILE A 159 -18.59 -13.46 12.06
C ILE A 159 -18.26 -12.19 11.30
N VAL A 160 -19.29 -11.55 10.75
CA VAL A 160 -19.18 -10.24 10.10
C VAL A 160 -19.85 -9.20 10.97
N MET A 161 -19.07 -8.21 11.41
CA MET A 161 -19.57 -7.05 12.13
C MET A 161 -19.62 -5.87 11.19
N GLY A 162 -20.82 -5.32 10.99
CA GLY A 162 -21.00 -4.18 10.11
C GLY A 162 -22.24 -3.38 10.48
N ASP A 163 -22.26 -2.12 10.07
CA ASP A 163 -23.46 -1.29 10.12
C ASP A 163 -24.40 -1.69 8.98
N HIS A 164 -25.66 -2.02 9.31
CA HIS A 164 -26.70 -2.35 8.34
C HIS A 164 -26.91 -1.23 7.31
N ARG A 165 -26.65 0.02 7.67
CA ARG A 165 -26.79 1.19 6.78
C ARG A 165 -25.64 1.37 5.80
N ARG A 166 -24.49 0.73 6.05
CA ARG A 166 -23.26 0.89 5.24
C ARG A 166 -23.07 -0.21 4.20
N GLY A 167 -24.07 -1.06 3.99
CA GLY A 167 -24.10 -2.08 2.94
C GLY A 167 -23.13 -3.25 3.11
N ALA A 168 -22.29 -3.28 4.16
CA ALA A 168 -21.35 -4.37 4.41
C ALA A 168 -22.08 -5.72 4.56
N ILE A 169 -23.17 -5.76 5.33
CA ILE A 169 -23.98 -6.96 5.53
C ILE A 169 -24.66 -7.40 4.22
N GLN A 170 -25.25 -6.47 3.47
CA GLN A 170 -25.89 -6.75 2.17
C GLN A 170 -24.89 -7.31 1.17
N LYS A 171 -23.66 -6.77 1.16
CA LYS A 171 -22.58 -7.25 0.32
C LYS A 171 -22.12 -8.65 0.72
N GLU A 172 -22.11 -8.97 2.01
CA GLU A 172 -21.79 -10.32 2.48
C GLU A 172 -22.86 -11.33 2.05
N GLU A 173 -24.13 -10.98 2.16
CA GLU A 173 -25.23 -11.82 1.64
C GLU A 173 -25.12 -12.03 0.13
N LEU A 174 -24.79 -10.98 -0.63
CA LEU A 174 -24.52 -11.09 -2.07
C LEU A 174 -23.33 -12.02 -2.35
N ASN A 175 -22.27 -11.96 -1.54
CA ASN A 175 -21.11 -12.83 -1.70
C ASN A 175 -21.46 -14.32 -1.46
N LYS A 176 -22.35 -14.63 -0.52
CA LYS A 176 -22.88 -16.00 -0.33
C LYS A 176 -23.63 -16.50 -1.56
N ILE A 177 -24.44 -15.63 -2.19
CA ILE A 177 -25.14 -15.96 -3.44
C ILE A 177 -24.13 -16.22 -4.56
N ARG A 178 -23.11 -15.36 -4.68
CA ARG A 178 -22.04 -15.51 -5.69
C ARG A 178 -21.23 -16.79 -5.50
N GLU A 179 -20.95 -17.20 -4.26
CA GLU A 179 -20.32 -18.49 -3.97
C GLU A 179 -21.16 -19.65 -4.49
N CYS A 180 -22.48 -19.62 -4.26
CA CYS A 180 -23.39 -20.64 -4.80
C CYS A 180 -23.40 -20.65 -6.33
N MET A 181 -23.46 -19.48 -6.97
CA MET A 181 -23.41 -19.35 -8.43
C MET A 181 -22.08 -19.85 -9.01
N MET A 182 -20.95 -19.54 -8.35
CA MET A 182 -19.62 -20.00 -8.73
C MET A 182 -19.55 -21.54 -8.70
N ASN A 183 -20.01 -22.17 -7.62
CA ASN A 183 -20.02 -23.63 -7.51
C ASN A 183 -20.88 -24.29 -8.58
N LYS A 184 -22.06 -23.71 -8.88
CA LYS A 184 -22.91 -24.16 -9.98
C LYS A 184 -22.20 -24.02 -11.33
N ALA A 185 -21.59 -22.88 -11.61
CA ALA A 185 -20.85 -22.65 -12.85
C ALA A 185 -19.69 -23.64 -13.03
N ILE A 186 -18.93 -23.94 -11.97
CA ILE A 186 -17.86 -24.94 -11.99
C ILE A 186 -18.42 -26.33 -12.35
N LEU A 187 -19.54 -26.73 -11.73
CA LEU A 187 -20.19 -28.01 -12.04
C LEU A 187 -20.68 -28.06 -13.49
N THR A 188 -21.30 -26.99 -13.98
CA THR A 188 -21.73 -26.89 -15.38
C THR A 188 -20.56 -27.05 -16.35
N VAL A 189 -19.43 -26.38 -16.08
CA VAL A 189 -18.21 -26.52 -16.91
C VAL A 189 -17.64 -27.92 -16.83
N LYS A 190 -17.61 -28.54 -15.63
CA LYS A 190 -17.13 -29.93 -15.45
C LYS A 190 -17.98 -30.95 -16.20
N GLN A 191 -19.29 -30.72 -16.29
CA GLN A 191 -20.25 -31.58 -16.99
C GLN A 191 -20.32 -31.31 -18.51
N MET A 192 -19.72 -30.22 -18.99
CA MET A 192 -19.70 -29.89 -20.42
C MET A 192 -18.94 -30.97 -21.22
N PRO A 193 -19.43 -31.41 -22.39
CA PRO A 193 -18.69 -32.32 -23.26
C PRO A 193 -17.28 -31.81 -23.56
N HIS A 194 -16.30 -32.72 -23.59
CA HIS A 194 -14.88 -32.37 -23.74
C HIS A 194 -14.63 -31.50 -24.97
N GLU A 195 -15.12 -31.92 -26.13
CA GLU A 195 -14.97 -31.21 -27.40
C GLU A 195 -15.53 -29.78 -27.35
N LYS A 196 -16.74 -29.61 -26.80
CA LYS A 196 -17.35 -28.28 -26.64
C LYS A 196 -16.50 -27.39 -25.71
N ARG A 197 -15.98 -27.96 -24.63
CA ARG A 197 -15.13 -27.25 -23.66
C ARG A 197 -13.82 -26.80 -24.29
N GLU A 198 -13.15 -27.67 -25.04
CA GLU A 198 -11.91 -27.33 -25.75
C GLU A 198 -12.13 -26.23 -26.79
N ASN A 199 -13.20 -26.33 -27.57
CA ASN A 199 -13.54 -25.31 -28.58
C ASN A 199 -13.76 -23.93 -27.95
N GLU A 200 -14.47 -23.84 -26.82
CA GLU A 200 -14.65 -22.58 -26.08
C GLU A 200 -13.34 -22.06 -25.49
N ILE A 201 -12.49 -22.93 -24.93
CA ILE A 201 -11.17 -22.53 -24.40
C ILE A 201 -10.32 -21.92 -25.52
N VAL A 202 -10.23 -22.57 -26.68
CA VAL A 202 -9.45 -22.09 -27.82
C VAL A 202 -9.99 -20.75 -28.32
N LYS A 203 -11.32 -20.58 -28.38
CA LYS A 203 -11.95 -19.33 -28.76
C LYS A 203 -11.57 -18.19 -27.81
N ILE A 204 -11.74 -18.38 -26.50
CA ILE A 204 -11.42 -17.38 -25.47
C ILE A 204 -9.92 -17.04 -25.50
N GLN A 205 -9.04 -18.03 -25.68
CA GLN A 205 -7.60 -17.81 -25.80
C GLN A 205 -7.25 -16.96 -27.02
N LYS A 206 -7.85 -17.23 -28.18
CA LYS A 206 -7.64 -16.43 -29.40
C LYS A 206 -8.10 -14.98 -29.20
N GLU A 207 -9.29 -14.77 -28.62
CA GLU A 207 -9.82 -13.43 -28.30
C GLU A 207 -8.88 -12.69 -27.34
N ALA A 208 -8.40 -13.34 -26.28
CA ALA A 208 -7.47 -12.75 -25.31
C ALA A 208 -6.10 -12.38 -25.95
N ILE A 209 -5.59 -13.19 -26.89
CA ILE A 209 -4.36 -12.87 -27.63
C ILE A 209 -4.56 -11.64 -28.51
N ILE A 210 -5.70 -11.56 -29.22
CA ILE A 210 -6.03 -10.40 -30.06
C ILE A 210 -6.16 -9.14 -29.20
N GLU A 211 -6.88 -9.21 -28.09
CA GLU A 211 -7.03 -8.08 -27.16
C GLU A 211 -5.68 -7.59 -26.63
N ARG A 212 -4.78 -8.51 -26.24
CA ARG A 212 -3.42 -8.16 -25.79
C ARG A 212 -2.63 -7.45 -26.89
N LYS A 213 -2.64 -7.99 -28.12
CA LYS A 213 -1.95 -7.38 -29.27
C LYS A 213 -2.51 -5.98 -29.57
N MET A 214 -3.83 -5.81 -29.56
CA MET A 214 -4.48 -4.52 -29.78
C MET A 214 -4.12 -3.51 -28.68
N ASN A 215 -4.11 -3.94 -27.42
CA ASN A 215 -3.69 -3.10 -26.30
C ASN A 215 -2.21 -2.70 -26.38
N GLU A 216 -1.33 -3.58 -26.85
CA GLU A 216 0.08 -3.27 -27.10
C GLU A 216 0.26 -2.26 -28.24
N VAL A 217 -0.45 -2.46 -29.35
CA VAL A 217 -0.46 -1.49 -30.46
C VAL A 217 -0.97 -0.13 -29.97
N GLY A 218 -2.08 -0.09 -29.22
CA GLY A 218 -2.61 1.14 -28.63
C GLY A 218 -1.62 1.84 -27.69
N LYS A 219 -0.87 1.09 -26.87
CA LYS A 219 0.21 1.64 -26.04
C LYS A 219 1.37 2.19 -26.88
N ARG A 220 1.79 1.47 -27.93
CA ARG A 220 2.86 1.91 -28.84
C ARG A 220 2.47 3.15 -29.62
N LEU A 221 1.24 3.23 -30.12
CA LEU A 221 0.72 4.42 -30.80
C LEU A 221 0.67 5.61 -29.86
N LYS A 222 0.18 5.44 -28.62
CA LYS A 222 0.22 6.50 -27.58
C LYS A 222 1.63 6.92 -27.20
N ALA A 223 2.60 6.02 -27.23
CA ALA A 223 4.00 6.35 -26.97
C ALA A 223 4.66 7.05 -28.18
N LYS A 224 4.34 6.65 -29.41
CA LYS A 224 4.81 7.30 -30.65
C LYS A 224 4.19 8.68 -30.88
N SER A 225 2.95 8.89 -30.44
CA SER A 225 2.28 10.18 -30.49
C SER A 225 2.75 11.15 -29.40
N ARG A 226 3.47 10.67 -28.37
CA ARG A 226 4.19 11.56 -27.47
C ARG A 226 5.41 12.07 -28.24
N PRO A 227 5.59 13.40 -28.34
CA PRO A 227 6.78 13.95 -28.96
C PRO A 227 8.03 13.37 -28.27
N ARG A 228 8.94 12.75 -29.05
CA ARG A 228 10.25 12.27 -28.55
C ARG A 228 11.13 13.42 -28.09
N GLU A 229 10.91 14.58 -28.72
CA GLU A 229 11.37 15.88 -28.28
C GLU A 229 10.11 16.72 -28.05
N SER A 230 9.83 17.07 -26.80
CA SER A 230 8.94 18.18 -26.55
C SER A 230 9.78 19.43 -26.77
N PRO A 231 9.41 20.34 -27.69
CA PRO A 231 10.04 21.67 -27.74
C PRO A 231 9.81 22.44 -26.43
N ASP A 232 8.89 21.97 -25.59
CA ASP A 232 8.57 22.61 -24.34
C ASP A 232 9.58 22.23 -23.26
N ILE A 233 9.98 23.26 -22.50
CA ILE A 233 10.79 23.12 -21.31
C ILE A 233 9.87 22.76 -20.15
N TRP A 234 10.16 21.64 -19.49
CA TRP A 234 9.39 21.15 -18.36
C TRP A 234 10.20 21.24 -17.07
N GLU A 235 9.69 21.99 -16.10
CA GLU A 235 10.28 22.13 -14.77
C GLU A 235 9.58 21.21 -13.77
N LEU A 236 10.37 20.56 -12.91
CA LEU A 236 9.89 19.85 -11.73
C LEU A 236 10.09 20.74 -10.51
N ARG A 237 9.00 21.26 -9.95
CA ARG A 237 9.01 22.09 -8.74
C ARG A 237 8.44 21.36 -7.54
N CYS A 238 8.92 21.67 -6.35
CA CYS A 238 8.47 21.02 -5.12
C CYS A 238 6.95 21.17 -4.93
N GLU A 239 6.25 20.06 -4.71
CA GLU A 239 4.80 20.09 -4.47
C GLU A 239 4.38 20.99 -3.28
N LYS A 240 5.21 21.08 -2.24
CA LYS A 240 4.87 21.81 -1.00
C LYS A 240 5.27 23.29 -1.00
N CYS A 241 6.39 23.64 -1.63
CA CYS A 241 6.97 25.00 -1.50
C CYS A 241 7.35 25.66 -2.82
N ASP A 242 7.07 24.99 -3.95
CA ASP A 242 7.31 25.48 -5.31
C ASP A 242 8.78 25.77 -5.66
N GLU A 243 9.73 25.34 -4.83
CA GLU A 243 11.16 25.46 -5.10
C GLU A 243 11.55 24.59 -6.31
N ILE A 244 12.42 25.10 -7.18
CA ILE A 244 12.87 24.37 -8.36
C ILE A 244 13.69 23.13 -7.94
N GLY A 245 13.32 21.97 -8.47
CA GLY A 245 14.01 20.70 -8.25
C GLY A 245 15.00 20.42 -9.35
N CYS A 246 14.51 20.19 -10.57
CA CYS A 246 15.31 19.93 -11.78
C CYS A 246 14.47 20.17 -13.04
N LEU A 247 15.11 20.11 -14.20
CA LEU A 247 14.41 20.06 -15.49
C LEU A 247 14.09 18.61 -15.85
N ALA A 248 13.08 18.39 -16.68
CA ALA A 248 12.77 17.07 -17.21
C ALA A 248 13.90 16.50 -18.09
N THR A 249 14.67 17.39 -18.73
CA THR A 249 15.83 17.06 -19.56
C THR A 249 16.98 16.46 -18.76
N ASP A 250 17.02 16.69 -17.44
CA ASP A 250 18.08 16.18 -16.56
C ASP A 250 17.76 14.77 -16.05
N ILE A 251 16.59 14.24 -16.39
CA ILE A 251 16.10 12.96 -15.88
C ILE A 251 16.40 11.86 -16.88
N ARG A 252 16.93 10.75 -16.39
CA ARG A 252 17.05 9.49 -17.15
C ARG A 252 16.33 8.36 -16.43
N VAL A 253 15.85 7.40 -17.21
CA VAL A 253 15.27 6.18 -16.66
C VAL A 253 16.25 5.01 -16.78
N PHE A 254 16.40 4.26 -15.70
CA PHE A 254 17.17 3.02 -15.64
C PHE A 254 16.21 1.84 -15.37
N ASN A 255 16.42 0.73 -16.09
CA ASN A 255 15.56 -0.47 -16.05
C ASN A 255 14.05 -0.17 -16.18
N ASN A 256 13.67 0.84 -16.97
CA ASN A 256 12.30 1.29 -17.21
C ASN A 256 11.52 1.78 -15.96
N THR A 257 12.15 1.86 -14.79
CA THR A 257 11.46 2.11 -13.51
C THR A 257 12.12 3.22 -12.69
N HIS A 258 13.45 3.29 -12.68
CA HIS A 258 14.21 4.15 -11.79
C HIS A 258 14.52 5.48 -12.48
N HIS A 259 13.93 6.58 -12.00
CA HIS A 259 14.08 7.91 -12.59
C HIS A 259 15.15 8.69 -11.82
N MET A 260 16.29 8.91 -12.47
CA MET A 260 17.54 9.43 -11.93
C MET A 260 17.77 10.86 -12.42
N VAL A 261 18.21 11.75 -11.54
CA VAL A 261 18.61 13.12 -11.93
C VAL A 261 20.12 13.14 -12.18
N LEU A 262 20.53 13.60 -13.36
CA LEU A 262 21.93 13.72 -13.78
C LEU A 262 22.51 15.12 -13.61
N ASP A 263 21.69 16.13 -13.29
CA ASP A 263 22.18 17.45 -12.91
C ASP A 263 23.01 17.35 -11.62
N ASP A 264 24.29 17.69 -11.72
CA ASP A 264 25.25 17.64 -10.61
C ASP A 264 24.91 18.69 -9.54
N ALA A 265 24.32 19.83 -9.92
CA ALA A 265 23.85 20.86 -8.99
C ALA A 265 22.57 20.47 -8.23
N PHE A 266 21.94 19.34 -8.59
CA PHE A 266 20.77 18.84 -7.87
C PHE A 266 21.06 18.57 -6.38
N VAL A 267 22.27 18.13 -6.05
CA VAL A 267 22.67 17.86 -4.66
C VAL A 267 22.65 19.12 -3.80
N ASP A 268 22.88 20.29 -4.39
CA ASP A 268 22.90 21.58 -3.69
C ASP A 268 21.49 22.05 -3.30
N ARG A 269 20.45 21.46 -3.93
CA ARG A 269 19.03 21.76 -3.74
C ARG A 269 18.31 20.77 -2.81
N VAL A 270 19.02 19.77 -2.30
CA VAL A 270 18.45 18.74 -1.40
C VAL A 270 19.16 18.66 -0.05
N VAL A 271 18.44 18.12 0.94
CA VAL A 271 18.98 17.61 2.20
C VAL A 271 19.00 16.10 2.11
N ILE A 272 20.11 15.48 2.50
CA ILE A 272 20.32 14.04 2.39
C ILE A 272 20.54 13.45 3.78
N GLU A 273 19.70 12.48 4.15
CA GLU A 273 19.74 11.84 5.47
C GLU A 273 19.75 10.33 5.32
N ARG A 274 20.48 9.63 6.20
CA ARG A 274 20.61 8.16 6.12
C ARG A 274 19.26 7.48 6.13
N HIS A 275 19.10 6.48 5.26
CA HIS A 275 17.87 5.72 5.20
C HIS A 275 17.73 4.87 6.48
N PRO A 276 16.58 4.88 7.19
CA PRO A 276 16.42 4.17 8.46
C PRO A 276 16.43 2.65 8.32
N ASN A 277 16.30 2.14 7.10
CA ASN A 277 16.36 0.72 6.79
C ASN A 277 16.97 0.53 5.39
N PRO A 278 18.30 0.64 5.24
CA PRO A 278 18.96 0.51 3.94
C PRO A 278 18.67 -0.86 3.36
N LYS A 279 18.45 -0.91 2.04
CA LYS A 279 18.11 -2.13 1.31
C LYS A 279 18.94 -2.25 0.07
N ASN A 280 19.32 -3.48 -0.25
CA ASN A 280 19.84 -3.80 -1.57
C ASN A 280 18.68 -4.30 -2.43
N ILE A 281 18.48 -3.69 -3.60
CA ILE A 281 17.51 -4.15 -4.61
C ILE A 281 18.27 -4.23 -5.92
N ASP A 282 18.38 -5.46 -6.45
CA ASP A 282 19.19 -5.77 -7.62
C ASP A 282 20.65 -5.30 -7.43
N ASP A 283 21.14 -4.44 -8.32
CA ASP A 283 22.48 -3.86 -8.26
C ASP A 283 22.52 -2.48 -7.56
N MET A 284 21.41 -2.05 -6.95
CA MET A 284 21.27 -0.75 -6.30
C MET A 284 21.19 -0.85 -4.79
N VAL A 285 22.14 -0.19 -4.11
CA VAL A 285 22.13 -0.06 -2.65
C VAL A 285 21.44 1.24 -2.26
N MET A 286 20.27 1.16 -1.63
CA MET A 286 19.55 2.31 -1.09
C MET A 286 20.24 2.80 0.19
N THR A 287 20.79 4.01 0.14
CA THR A 287 21.64 4.54 1.20
C THR A 287 20.96 5.65 2.00
N ASP A 288 20.32 6.59 1.31
CA ASP A 288 19.80 7.80 1.93
C ASP A 288 18.39 8.17 1.43
N LYS A 289 17.65 8.95 2.23
CA LYS A 289 16.47 9.69 1.77
C LYS A 289 16.91 11.09 1.33
N ILE A 290 16.28 11.59 0.27
CA ILE A 290 16.48 12.97 -0.21
C ILE A 290 15.23 13.81 0.05
N PHE A 291 15.45 15.03 0.53
CA PHE A 291 14.42 15.98 0.92
C PHE A 291 14.65 17.33 0.26
N CYS A 292 13.59 18.08 0.02
CA CYS A 292 13.68 19.48 -0.38
C CYS A 292 14.46 20.29 0.67
N LYS A 293 15.48 21.05 0.26
CA LYS A 293 16.27 21.88 1.17
C LYS A 293 15.47 22.96 1.90
N LYS A 294 14.42 23.49 1.27
CA LYS A 294 13.60 24.58 1.83
C LYS A 294 12.50 24.12 2.79
N CYS A 295 11.78 23.05 2.47
CA CYS A 295 10.57 22.66 3.20
C CYS A 295 10.60 21.24 3.77
N HIS A 296 11.71 20.54 3.56
CA HIS A 296 11.99 19.18 4.03
C HIS A 296 10.96 18.13 3.53
N THR A 297 10.26 18.40 2.43
CA THR A 297 9.40 17.39 1.79
C THR A 297 10.26 16.31 1.16
N SER A 298 9.92 15.04 1.39
CA SER A 298 10.62 13.91 0.77
C SER A 298 10.45 13.91 -0.74
N TRP A 299 11.57 13.99 -1.47
CA TRP A 299 11.60 13.93 -2.93
C TRP A 299 11.91 12.54 -3.46
N GLY A 300 12.58 11.69 -2.67
CA GLY A 300 13.03 10.40 -3.18
C GLY A 300 14.05 9.71 -2.27
N ILE A 301 14.99 8.99 -2.90
CA ILE A 301 16.09 8.28 -2.25
C ILE A 301 17.40 8.47 -3.02
N ARG A 302 18.54 8.33 -2.33
CA ARG A 302 19.86 8.21 -2.95
C ARG A 302 20.27 6.74 -2.97
N VAL A 303 20.79 6.29 -4.11
CA VAL A 303 21.26 4.91 -4.33
C VAL A 303 22.71 4.90 -4.76
N ILE A 304 23.42 3.82 -4.44
CA ILE A 304 24.73 3.51 -5.02
C ILE A 304 24.51 2.45 -6.09
N PHE A 305 24.94 2.73 -7.32
CA PHE A 305 24.94 1.79 -8.44
C PHE A 305 26.34 1.78 -9.05
N LYS A 306 26.97 0.59 -9.11
CA LYS A 306 28.36 0.42 -9.58
C LYS A 306 29.36 1.41 -8.96
N GLY A 307 29.20 1.70 -7.66
CA GLY A 307 30.05 2.64 -6.92
C GLY A 307 29.68 4.12 -7.05
N VAL A 308 28.80 4.50 -7.98
CA VAL A 308 28.37 5.89 -8.21
C VAL A 308 27.06 6.16 -7.49
N LYS A 309 26.95 7.34 -6.86
CA LYS A 309 25.75 7.78 -6.14
C LYS A 309 24.79 8.50 -7.09
N PHE A 310 23.52 8.11 -7.08
CA PHE A 310 22.48 8.73 -7.89
C PHE A 310 21.27 9.11 -7.05
N CYS A 311 20.64 10.23 -7.39
CA CYS A 311 19.38 10.66 -6.77
C CYS A 311 18.18 10.15 -7.58
N LEU A 312 17.38 9.29 -6.97
CA LEU A 312 16.12 8.81 -7.53
C LEU A 312 14.95 9.62 -6.99
N ILE A 313 14.16 10.22 -7.88
CA ILE A 313 13.04 11.08 -7.52
C ILE A 313 11.67 10.42 -7.76
N LYS A 314 10.68 10.84 -6.97
CA LYS A 314 9.28 10.43 -7.09
C LYS A 314 8.49 11.55 -7.74
N ILE A 315 7.89 11.31 -8.91
CA ILE A 315 7.09 12.34 -9.59
C ILE A 315 5.95 12.91 -8.74
N SER A 316 5.40 12.12 -7.80
CA SER A 316 4.34 12.58 -6.90
C SER A 316 4.80 13.65 -5.89
N SER A 317 6.11 13.84 -5.72
CA SER A 317 6.66 14.88 -4.84
C SER A 317 6.85 16.23 -5.57
N PHE A 318 6.50 16.30 -6.85
CA PHE A 318 6.70 17.46 -7.71
C PHE A 318 5.42 17.88 -8.43
N VAL A 319 5.34 19.19 -8.66
CA VAL A 319 4.45 19.81 -9.63
C VAL A 319 5.24 19.98 -10.92
N ILE A 320 4.62 19.59 -12.04
CA ILE A 320 5.20 19.66 -13.37
C ILE A 320 4.69 20.95 -14.04
N ILE A 321 5.62 21.80 -14.46
CA ILE A 321 5.30 23.07 -15.11
C ILE A 321 5.83 23.06 -16.53
N ASN A 322 4.96 23.36 -17.49
CA ASN A 322 5.37 23.71 -18.84
C ASN A 322 5.71 25.21 -18.87
N VAL A 323 6.97 25.55 -19.11
CA VAL A 323 7.42 26.96 -19.07
C VAL A 323 6.79 27.77 -20.20
N ILE A 324 6.56 27.15 -21.37
CA ILE A 324 6.04 27.83 -22.57
C ILE A 324 4.52 27.99 -22.50
N ARG A 325 3.80 26.92 -22.12
CA ARG A 325 2.33 26.90 -22.09
C ARG A 325 1.74 27.32 -20.75
N HIS A 326 2.57 27.59 -19.75
CA HIS A 326 2.17 27.90 -18.38
C HIS A 326 1.18 26.88 -17.76
N SER A 327 1.23 25.63 -18.21
CA SER A 327 0.41 24.56 -17.62
C SER A 327 1.07 24.01 -16.36
N ARG A 328 0.26 23.68 -15.35
CA ARG A 328 0.71 23.23 -14.03
C ARG A 328 -0.09 22.02 -13.59
N ASP A 329 0.55 20.86 -13.52
CA ASP A 329 -0.10 19.58 -13.23
C ASP A 329 0.67 18.75 -12.21
N THR A 330 -0.02 17.80 -11.56
CA THR A 330 0.61 16.81 -10.67
C THR A 330 0.33 15.40 -11.17
N TYR A 331 1.30 14.49 -10.98
CA TYR A 331 1.18 13.13 -11.46
C TYR A 331 1.55 12.13 -10.36
N LYS A 332 0.73 11.09 -10.21
CA LYS A 332 1.00 9.99 -9.26
C LYS A 332 1.95 8.93 -9.81
N LYS A 333 2.15 8.88 -11.14
CA LYS A 333 2.94 7.83 -11.82
C LYS A 333 3.68 8.44 -13.02
N TRP A 334 4.96 8.10 -13.17
CA TRP A 334 5.82 8.59 -14.26
C TRP A 334 5.26 8.33 -15.65
N LYS A 335 4.65 7.16 -15.88
CA LYS A 335 4.02 6.82 -17.16
C LYS A 335 2.93 7.80 -17.62
N ASN A 336 2.37 8.60 -16.70
CA ASN A 336 1.35 9.60 -17.00
C ASN A 336 1.93 11.00 -17.21
N ALA A 337 3.24 11.20 -17.02
CA ALA A 337 3.89 12.48 -17.25
C ALA A 337 3.67 12.95 -18.71
N PRO A 338 3.61 14.28 -18.94
CA PRO A 338 3.31 14.86 -20.24
C PRO A 338 4.52 14.88 -21.19
N PHE A 339 5.69 14.47 -20.70
CA PHE A 339 6.95 14.37 -21.44
C PHE A 339 7.49 12.94 -21.45
N TYR A 340 8.42 12.67 -22.37
CA TYR A 340 9.18 11.43 -22.43
C TYR A 340 10.47 11.57 -21.62
N VAL A 341 10.90 10.48 -20.98
CA VAL A 341 12.17 10.41 -20.24
C VAL A 341 13.06 9.40 -20.95
N ASN A 342 14.24 9.82 -21.36
CA ASN A 342 15.18 8.98 -22.10
C ASN A 342 15.83 7.93 -21.19
N ASP A 343 16.18 6.79 -21.77
CA ASP A 343 16.95 5.76 -21.08
C ASP A 343 18.36 6.28 -20.75
N LEU A 344 18.87 5.90 -19.58
CA LEU A 344 20.23 6.24 -19.16
C LEU A 344 21.26 5.55 -20.06
N THR A 345 22.09 6.33 -20.74
CA THR A 345 23.14 5.78 -21.61
C THR A 345 24.46 5.54 -20.88
N ALA A 346 25.31 4.68 -21.44
CA ALA A 346 26.63 4.41 -20.89
C ALA A 346 27.56 5.64 -20.94
N GLU A 347 27.36 6.52 -21.90
CA GLU A 347 28.11 7.77 -22.04
C GLU A 347 27.74 8.78 -20.96
N GLU A 348 26.44 9.02 -20.76
CA GLU A 348 25.94 9.90 -19.71
C GLU A 348 26.35 9.43 -18.31
N MET A 349 26.40 8.12 -18.06
CA MET A 349 26.94 7.58 -16.80
C MET A 349 28.42 7.92 -16.61
N ARG A 350 29.24 7.79 -17.66
CA ARG A 350 30.66 8.16 -17.61
C ARG A 350 30.82 9.65 -17.34
N ASP A 351 30.09 10.50 -18.04
CA ASP A 351 30.22 11.95 -17.89
C ASP A 351 29.75 12.42 -16.52
N TYR A 352 28.64 11.89 -16.02
CA TYR A 352 28.16 12.15 -14.67
C TYR A 352 29.20 11.76 -13.61
N SER A 353 29.81 10.56 -13.73
CA SER A 353 30.85 10.13 -12.79
C SER A 353 32.09 11.02 -12.80
N LYS A 354 32.53 11.50 -13.96
CA LYS A 354 33.65 12.44 -14.08
C LYS A 354 33.34 13.77 -13.39
N ASN A 355 32.14 14.32 -13.62
CA ASN A 355 31.72 15.60 -13.04
C ASN A 355 31.61 15.53 -11.50
N LEU A 356 31.25 14.39 -10.94
CA LEU A 356 31.29 14.18 -9.49
C LEU A 356 32.72 14.22 -8.94
N THR A 357 33.70 13.62 -9.63
CA THR A 357 35.09 13.63 -9.16
C THR A 357 35.73 15.01 -9.17
N THR A 358 35.31 15.92 -10.06
CA THR A 358 35.81 17.31 -10.11
C THR A 358 35.23 18.23 -9.03
N ARG A 359 34.13 17.85 -8.36
CA ARG A 359 33.52 18.62 -7.24
C ARG A 359 34.05 18.23 -5.86
N GLU A 360 34.71 17.07 -5.74
CA GLU A 360 35.33 16.60 -4.48
C GLU A 360 36.78 17.12 -4.31
N HIS A 361 37.23 18.00 -5.21
CA HIS A 361 38.46 18.81 -5.13
C HIS A 361 38.08 20.29 -5.14
#